data_AF-U4LPR6-F1
#
_entry.id   AF-U4LPR6-F1
#
_cell.length_a   1.000
_cell.length_b   1.000
_cell.length_c   1.000
_cell.angle_alpha   90.00
_cell.angle_beta   90.00
_cell.angle_gamma   90.00
#
_symmetry.space_group_name_H-M   'P 1'
#
loop_
_entity.id
_entity.type
_entity.pdbx_description
1 polymer ?
#
loop_
_entity_poly.entity_id
_entity_poly.type
_entity_poly.pdbx_seq_one_letter_code
_entity_poly.pdbx_strand_id
1 'polypeptide(L)'
;MHLTVPVFPVHHPLITIPRVKVRADKFSKREARIHQALEKRAAEGTPYQELELEFGVPASTLSDRQKGTQNRQKAQAEQQALPPAVEDSLERWAIQMDEQGFPARLDLFKAMALEMMKRHCEEMKSTIPSTLGPTWL
;
A
#
# COMPACT_ATOMS: atom_id res chain seq x y z
N MET A 1 -50.80 -20.44 -15.69
CA MET A 1 -50.46 -19.05 -16.07
C MET A 1 -49.04 -18.79 -15.63
N HIS A 2 -48.06 -18.90 -16.53
CA HIS A 2 -46.66 -18.63 -16.22
C HIS A 2 -46.35 -17.18 -16.58
N LEU A 3 -46.09 -16.34 -15.58
CA LEU A 3 -45.64 -14.97 -15.77
C LEU A 3 -44.13 -15.00 -16.01
N THR A 4 -43.74 -14.81 -17.26
CA THR A 4 -42.33 -14.59 -17.63
C THR A 4 -41.99 -13.14 -17.31
N VAL A 5 -41.20 -12.92 -16.26
CA VAL A 5 -40.70 -11.57 -15.93
C VAL A 5 -39.58 -11.23 -16.91
N PRO A 6 -39.69 -10.15 -17.72
CA PRO A 6 -38.62 -9.76 -18.62
C PRO A 6 -37.44 -9.23 -17.79
N VAL A 7 -36.29 -9.88 -17.94
CA VAL A 7 -35.00 -9.39 -17.44
C VAL A 7 -34.56 -8.28 -18.38
N PHE A 8 -34.73 -7.02 -17.97
CA PHE A 8 -34.18 -5.89 -18.70
C PHE A 8 -32.67 -5.82 -18.50
N PRO A 9 -31.85 -5.73 -19.56
CA PRO A 9 -30.43 -5.50 -19.41
C PRO A 9 -30.21 -4.10 -18.84
N VAL A 10 -29.70 -4.04 -17.62
CA VAL A 10 -29.24 -2.79 -17.01
C VAL A 10 -27.97 -2.40 -17.76
N HIS A 11 -28.08 -1.47 -18.72
CA HIS A 11 -26.92 -0.85 -19.34
C HIS A 11 -26.36 0.18 -18.37
N HIS A 12 -25.33 -0.21 -17.64
CA HIS A 12 -24.54 0.68 -16.81
C HIS A 12 -23.70 1.53 -17.78
N PRO A 13 -23.78 2.87 -17.76
CA PRO A 13 -22.93 3.69 -18.61
C PRO A 13 -21.47 3.42 -18.21
N LEU A 14 -20.62 3.17 -19.20
CA LEU A 14 -19.18 2.98 -18.98
C LEU A 14 -18.63 4.26 -18.34
N ILE A 15 -18.40 4.21 -17.02
CA ILE A 15 -17.67 5.26 -16.32
C ILE A 15 -16.22 5.15 -16.80
N THR A 16 -15.82 5.99 -17.75
CA THR A 16 -14.40 6.13 -18.13
C THR A 16 -13.64 6.73 -16.96
N ILE A 17 -13.13 5.88 -16.08
CA ILE A 17 -12.23 6.28 -14.99
C ILE A 17 -10.97 6.84 -15.65
N PRO A 18 -10.61 8.12 -15.43
CA PRO A 18 -9.42 8.70 -16.03
C PRO A 18 -8.19 7.94 -15.54
N ARG A 19 -7.32 7.52 -16.46
CA ARG A 19 -6.08 6.79 -16.16
C ARG A 19 -5.15 7.66 -15.31
N VAL A 20 -5.11 7.39 -14.00
CA VAL A 20 -4.22 8.08 -13.07
C VAL A 20 -2.77 7.77 -13.45
N LYS A 21 -1.98 8.81 -13.73
CA LYS A 21 -0.53 8.67 -13.94
C LYS A 21 0.11 8.16 -12.65
N VAL A 22 0.79 7.03 -12.74
CA VAL A 22 1.54 6.40 -11.64
C VAL A 22 2.56 7.39 -11.09
N ARG A 23 2.26 8.00 -9.92
CA ARG A 23 3.20 8.87 -9.20
C ARG A 23 4.25 8.09 -8.39
N ALA A 24 4.09 6.76 -8.29
CA ALA A 24 4.94 5.88 -7.48
C ALA A 24 6.42 5.94 -7.89
N ASP A 25 6.71 5.98 -9.19
CA ASP A 25 8.09 5.97 -9.73
C ASP A 25 8.95 7.14 -9.25
N LYS A 26 8.37 8.35 -9.18
CA LYS A 26 9.11 9.54 -8.76
C LYS A 26 9.49 9.47 -7.29
N PHE A 27 8.63 8.86 -6.48
CA PHE A 27 8.80 8.78 -5.04
C PHE A 27 9.86 7.73 -4.66
N SER A 28 9.83 6.56 -5.30
CA SER A 28 10.86 5.53 -5.15
C SER A 28 12.26 6.08 -5.49
N LYS A 29 12.38 6.81 -6.61
CA LYS A 29 13.64 7.46 -7.01
C LYS A 29 14.13 8.53 -6.03
N ARG A 30 13.23 9.19 -5.29
CA ARG A 30 13.59 10.19 -4.27
C ARG A 30 14.10 9.49 -3.02
N GLU A 31 13.41 8.45 -2.55
CA GLU A 31 13.83 7.68 -1.37
C GLU A 31 15.16 6.96 -1.60
N ALA A 32 15.41 6.47 -2.82
CA ALA A 32 16.71 5.91 -3.19
C ALA A 32 17.85 6.94 -3.05
N ARG A 33 17.65 8.19 -3.48
CA ARG A 33 18.64 9.27 -3.32
C ARG A 33 18.87 9.62 -1.85
N ILE A 34 17.81 9.67 -1.05
CA ILE A 34 17.90 9.88 0.41
C ILE A 34 18.77 8.78 1.04
N HIS A 35 18.54 7.52 0.66
CA HIS A 35 19.30 6.39 1.20
C HIS A 35 20.78 6.49 0.83
N GLN A 36 21.09 6.72 -0.45
CA GLN A 36 22.47 6.88 -0.93
C GLN A 36 23.20 8.05 -0.23
N ALA A 37 22.54 9.18 -0.04
CA ALA A 37 23.10 10.33 0.67
C ALA A 37 23.42 9.99 2.14
N LEU A 38 22.55 9.23 2.81
CA LEU A 38 22.76 8.80 4.20
C LEU A 38 23.85 7.73 4.32
N GLU A 39 23.94 6.80 3.37
CA GLU A 39 25.04 5.82 3.31
C GLU A 39 26.39 6.52 3.14
N LYS A 40 26.48 7.48 2.20
CA LYS A 40 27.69 8.29 2.02
C LYS A 40 28.07 9.02 3.30
N ARG A 41 27.08 9.61 3.98
CA ARG A 41 27.32 10.27 5.28
C ARG A 41 27.81 9.31 6.36
N ALA A 42 27.27 8.09 6.41
CA ALA A 42 27.70 7.09 7.38
C ALA A 42 29.14 6.61 7.13
N ALA A 43 29.57 6.57 5.87
CA ALA A 43 30.93 6.19 5.49
C ALA A 43 31.96 7.32 5.67
N GLU A 44 31.63 8.52 5.21
CA GLU A 44 32.60 9.63 5.06
C GLU A 44 32.44 10.73 6.11
N GLY A 45 31.32 10.77 6.84
CA GLY A 45 31.02 11.84 7.79
C GLY A 45 30.70 13.19 7.15
N THR A 46 30.41 13.21 5.84
CA THR A 46 30.14 14.43 5.07
C THR A 46 29.01 15.28 5.66
N PRO A 47 29.16 16.62 5.68
CA PRO A 47 28.12 17.52 6.17
C PRO A 47 26.89 17.52 5.24
N TYR A 48 25.72 17.82 5.81
CA TYR A 48 24.45 17.73 5.08
C TYR A 48 24.32 18.71 3.91
N GLN A 49 24.96 19.87 3.97
CA GLN A 49 24.90 20.87 2.91
C GLN A 49 25.61 20.38 1.63
N GLU A 50 26.71 19.64 1.78
CA GLU A 50 27.41 19.05 0.63
C GLU A 50 26.57 17.95 -0.02
N LEU A 51 25.93 17.11 0.80
CA LEU A 51 25.01 16.07 0.33
C LEU A 51 23.77 16.65 -0.35
N GLU A 52 23.30 17.80 0.09
CA GLU A 52 22.18 18.51 -0.55
C GLU A 52 22.54 18.95 -1.97
N LEU A 53 23.74 19.50 -2.17
CA LEU A 53 24.24 19.90 -3.48
C LEU A 53 24.45 18.70 -4.41
N GLU A 54 24.97 17.59 -3.88
CA GLU A 54 25.29 16.40 -4.66
C GLU A 54 24.06 15.58 -5.05
N PHE A 55 23.14 15.34 -4.12
CA PHE A 55 21.98 14.46 -4.33
C PHE A 55 20.68 15.21 -4.63
N GLY A 56 20.67 16.54 -4.49
CA GLY A 56 19.48 17.38 -4.69
C GLY A 56 18.39 17.12 -3.65
N VAL A 57 18.77 16.68 -2.44
CA VAL A 57 17.86 16.39 -1.33
C VAL A 57 18.12 17.39 -0.21
N PRO A 58 17.09 18.13 0.27
CA PRO A 58 17.30 19.13 1.32
C PRO A 58 17.96 18.57 2.58
N ALA A 59 18.91 19.31 3.16
CA ALA A 59 19.62 18.91 4.38
C ALA A 59 18.67 18.59 5.54
N SER A 60 17.56 19.32 5.68
CA SER A 60 16.53 19.05 6.68
C SER A 60 15.91 17.66 6.50
N THR A 61 15.62 17.26 5.26
CA THR A 61 15.07 15.94 4.94
C THR A 61 16.05 14.83 5.31
N LEU A 62 17.34 15.02 5.03
CA LEU A 62 18.38 14.06 5.40
C LEU A 62 18.51 13.95 6.93
N SER A 63 18.48 15.08 7.65
CA SER A 63 18.52 15.09 9.11
C SER A 63 17.31 14.37 9.73
N ASP A 64 16.10 14.66 9.27
CA ASP A 64 14.88 14.04 9.76
C ASP A 64 14.88 12.53 9.48
N ARG A 65 15.29 12.12 8.27
CA ARG A 65 15.44 10.70 7.92
C ARG A 65 16.49 10.01 8.78
N GLN A 66 17.62 10.66 9.09
CA GLN A 66 18.63 10.09 9.99
C GLN A 66 18.07 9.90 11.42
N LYS A 67 17.21 10.80 11.89
CA LYS A 67 16.53 10.69 13.19
C LYS A 67 15.44 9.62 13.22
N GLY A 68 15.18 8.95 12.10
CA GLY A 68 14.16 7.90 12.00
C GLY A 68 12.78 8.40 11.59
N THR A 69 12.65 9.66 11.12
CA THR A 69 11.38 10.11 10.55
C THR A 69 11.00 9.24 9.37
N GLN A 70 9.88 8.54 9.51
CA GLN A 70 9.39 7.64 8.49
C GLN A 70 8.91 8.40 7.25
N ASN A 71 8.88 7.66 6.16
CA ASN A 71 8.31 8.16 4.94
C ASN A 71 6.78 8.23 5.02
N ARG A 72 6.17 9.29 4.47
CA ARG A 72 4.73 9.50 4.50
C ARG A 72 3.95 8.30 3.99
N GLN A 73 4.39 7.63 2.92
CA GLN A 73 3.70 6.43 2.42
C GLN A 73 3.74 5.27 3.41
N LYS A 74 4.90 5.04 4.06
CA LYS A 74 5.01 4.02 5.12
C LYS A 74 4.15 4.38 6.32
N ALA A 75 4.25 5.62 6.79
CA ALA A 75 3.44 6.11 7.90
C ALA A 75 1.94 6.05 7.61
N GLN A 76 1.53 6.32 6.36
CA GLN A 76 0.14 6.17 5.93
C GLN A 76 -0.29 4.70 5.91
N ALA A 77 0.51 3.81 5.34
CA ALA A 77 0.23 2.38 5.34
C ALA A 77 0.10 1.81 6.77
N GLU A 78 0.92 2.29 7.71
CA GLU A 78 0.83 1.92 9.13
C GLU A 78 -0.44 2.46 9.83
N GLN A 79 -1.00 3.57 9.34
CA GLN A 79 -2.23 4.16 9.86
C GLN A 79 -3.51 3.57 9.24
N GLN A 80 -3.41 2.83 8.14
CA GLN A 80 -4.55 2.22 7.48
C GLN A 80 -5.09 1.04 8.29
N ALA A 81 -6.42 0.90 8.33
CA ALA A 81 -7.07 -0.23 8.98
C ALA A 81 -6.87 -1.55 8.19
N LEU A 82 -6.66 -1.43 6.88
CA LEU A 82 -6.38 -2.55 5.97
C LEU A 82 -4.99 -2.38 5.37
N PRO A 83 -4.18 -3.45 5.29
CA PRO A 83 -2.92 -3.39 4.57
C PRO A 83 -3.13 -3.06 3.09
N PRO A 84 -2.22 -2.32 2.43
CA PRO A 84 -2.35 -1.98 1.01
C PRO A 84 -2.60 -3.18 0.10
N ALA A 85 -1.96 -4.32 0.37
CA ALA A 85 -2.15 -5.55 -0.41
C ALA A 85 -3.58 -6.11 -0.32
N VAL A 86 -4.24 -5.92 0.83
CA VAL A 86 -5.64 -6.33 1.04
C VAL A 86 -6.58 -5.35 0.34
N GLU A 87 -6.31 -4.05 0.42
CA GLU A 87 -7.06 -3.02 -0.32
C GLU A 87 -7.00 -3.26 -1.84
N ASP A 88 -5.81 -3.54 -2.38
CA ASP A 88 -5.61 -3.86 -3.81
C ASP A 88 -6.41 -5.11 -4.23
N SER A 89 -6.48 -6.11 -3.35
CA SER A 89 -7.21 -7.35 -3.62
C SER A 89 -8.72 -7.12 -3.58
N LEU A 90 -9.20 -6.29 -2.65
CA LEU A 90 -10.61 -5.89 -2.55
C LEU A 90 -11.05 -5.05 -3.76
N GLU A 91 -10.19 -4.14 -4.23
CA GLU A 91 -10.46 -3.35 -5.43
C GLU A 91 -10.65 -4.25 -6.65
N ARG A 92 -9.72 -5.18 -6.89
CA ARG A 92 -9.81 -6.13 -8.00
C ARG A 92 -11.07 -6.99 -7.91
N TRP A 93 -11.40 -7.46 -6.72
CA TRP A 93 -12.60 -8.24 -6.49
C TRP A 93 -13.88 -7.42 -6.79
N ALA A 94 -13.93 -6.16 -6.36
CA ALA A 94 -15.06 -5.28 -6.64
C ALA A 94 -15.21 -4.99 -8.15
N ILE A 95 -14.12 -4.74 -8.86
CA ILE A 95 -14.11 -4.57 -10.32
C ILE A 95 -14.63 -5.84 -11.01
N GLN A 96 -14.13 -7.01 -10.60
CA GLN A 96 -14.56 -8.29 -11.18
C GLN A 96 -16.06 -8.55 -10.95
N MET A 97 -16.60 -8.18 -9.78
CA MET A 97 -18.02 -8.28 -9.48
C MET A 97 -18.87 -7.38 -10.38
N ASP A 98 -18.38 -6.15 -10.65
CA ASP A 98 -19.02 -5.21 -11.57
C ASP A 98 -18.99 -5.71 -13.03
N GLU A 99 -17.85 -6.24 -13.48
CA GLU A 99 -17.71 -6.87 -14.81
C GLU A 99 -18.66 -8.06 -15.01
N GLN A 100 -18.97 -8.80 -13.93
CA GLN A 100 -19.92 -9.92 -13.95
C GLN A 100 -21.40 -9.46 -13.90
N GLY A 101 -21.66 -8.16 -13.82
CA GLY A 101 -23.01 -7.58 -13.75
C GLY A 101 -23.64 -7.65 -12.35
N PHE A 102 -22.85 -7.95 -11.32
CA PHE A 102 -23.30 -8.00 -9.93
C PHE A 102 -22.48 -7.00 -9.09
N PRO A 103 -22.72 -5.68 -9.22
CA PRO A 103 -21.95 -4.69 -8.49
C PRO A 103 -21.97 -4.97 -6.99
N ALA A 104 -20.80 -4.99 -6.37
CA ALA A 104 -20.67 -5.30 -4.95
C ALA A 104 -21.40 -4.23 -4.12
N ARG A 105 -22.49 -4.62 -3.46
CA ARG A 105 -23.18 -3.77 -2.49
C ARG A 105 -22.22 -3.42 -1.35
N LEU A 106 -22.30 -2.18 -0.84
CA LEU A 106 -21.45 -1.69 0.24
C LEU A 106 -21.41 -2.62 1.45
N ASP A 107 -22.54 -3.25 1.81
CA ASP A 107 -22.62 -4.19 2.93
C ASP A 107 -21.76 -5.44 2.70
N LEU A 108 -21.84 -6.01 1.48
CA LEU A 108 -21.05 -7.18 1.09
C LEU A 108 -19.57 -6.82 1.00
N PHE A 109 -19.24 -5.64 0.47
CA PHE A 109 -17.88 -5.14 0.39
C PHE A 109 -17.25 -4.98 1.79
N LYS A 110 -17.99 -4.40 2.74
CA LYS A 110 -17.55 -4.29 4.14
C LYS A 110 -17.36 -5.66 4.79
N ALA A 111 -18.29 -6.59 4.57
CA ALA A 111 -18.18 -7.95 5.09
C ALA A 111 -16.93 -8.67 4.55
N MET A 112 -16.66 -8.52 3.25
CA MET A 112 -15.47 -9.09 2.61
C MET A 112 -14.19 -8.47 3.17
N ALA A 113 -14.15 -7.15 3.34
CA ALA A 113 -12.99 -6.46 3.89
C ALA A 113 -12.65 -6.95 5.32
N LEU A 114 -13.67 -7.11 6.17
CA LEU A 114 -13.51 -7.64 7.52
C LEU A 114 -13.00 -9.08 7.51
N GLU A 115 -13.52 -9.92 6.62
CA GLU A 115 -13.08 -11.32 6.49
C GLU A 115 -11.63 -11.42 6.01
N MET A 116 -11.23 -10.62 5.02
CA MET A 116 -9.84 -10.56 4.54
C MET A 116 -8.89 -10.06 5.64
N MET A 117 -9.30 -9.06 6.42
CA MET A 117 -8.53 -8.58 7.57
C MET A 117 -8.33 -9.67 8.63
N LYS A 118 -9.41 -10.40 8.95
CA LYS A 118 -9.36 -11.51 9.91
C LYS A 118 -8.39 -12.59 9.46
N ARG A 119 -8.47 -13.02 8.20
CA ARG A 119 -7.55 -14.03 7.62
C ARG A 119 -6.11 -13.58 7.66
N HIS A 120 -5.83 -12.32 7.31
CA HIS A 120 -4.49 -11.77 7.34
C HIS A 120 -3.91 -11.74 8.77
N CYS A 121 -4.74 -11.42 9.77
CA CYS A 121 -4.33 -11.47 11.17
C CYS A 121 -3.98 -12.90 11.63
N GLU A 122 -4.77 -13.89 11.21
CA GLU A 122 -4.49 -15.32 11.51
C GLU A 122 -3.19 -15.81 10.84
N GLU A 123 -2.95 -15.41 9.59
CA GLU A 123 -1.72 -15.76 8.85
C GLU A 123 -0.47 -15.11 9.45
N MET A 124 -0.58 -13.86 9.92
CA MET A 124 0.48 -13.17 10.66
C MET A 124 0.82 -13.88 11.98
N LYS A 125 -0.18 -14.41 12.70
CA LYS A 125 0.03 -15.16 13.95
C LYS A 125 0.72 -16.52 13.70
N SER A 126 0.37 -17.21 12.60
CA SER A 126 0.94 -18.53 12.29
C SER A 126 2.38 -18.45 11.76
N THR A 127 2.77 -17.30 11.21
CA THR A 127 4.11 -17.08 10.63
C THR A 127 5.18 -16.75 11.68
N ILE A 128 4.80 -16.42 12.92
CA ILE A 128 5.77 -16.30 14.02
C ILE A 128 6.25 -17.72 14.37
N PRO A 129 7.50 -18.12 14.08
CA PRO A 129 7.96 -19.45 14.46
C PRO A 129 7.98 -19.52 15.98
N SER A 130 7.16 -20.41 16.57
CA SER A 130 7.12 -20.72 18.01
C SER A 130 8.38 -21.43 18.53
N THR A 131 9.49 -21.37 17.79
CA THR A 131 10.69 -22.18 17.99
C THR A 131 11.95 -21.38 17.65
N LEU A 132 12.25 -20.39 18.48
CA LEU A 132 13.64 -20.17 18.89
C LEU A 132 13.73 -20.61 20.34
N GLY A 133 13.91 -21.93 20.53
CA GLY A 133 14.22 -22.49 21.85
C GLY A 133 15.54 -21.92 22.41
N PRO A 134 15.77 -22.03 23.73
CA PRO A 134 16.95 -21.47 24.41
C PRO A 134 18.22 -22.31 24.17
N THR A 135 18.61 -22.53 22.92
CA THR A 135 19.86 -23.25 22.58
C THR A 135 20.69 -22.45 21.59
N TRP A 136 21.18 -21.31 22.04
CA TRP A 136 22.26 -20.54 21.40
C TRP A 136 23.19 -19.87 22.43
N LEU A 137 23.45 -20.55 23.55
CA LEU A 137 24.52 -20.20 24.51
C LEU A 137 25.16 -21.47 25.04
#